data_AF-A0A920TUT3-F1
#
_entry.id   AF-A0A920TUT3-F1
#
_cell.length_a   1.000
_cell.length_b   1.000
_cell.length_c   1.000
_cell.angle_alpha   90.00
_cell.angle_beta   90.00
_cell.angle_gamma   90.00
#
_symmetry.space_group_name_H-M   'P 1'
#
loop_
_entity.id
_entity.type
_entity.pdbx_description
1 polymer ?
#
loop_
_entity_poly.entity_id
_entity_poly.type
_entity_poly.pdbx_seq_one_letter_code
_entity_poly.pdbx_strand_id
1 'polypeptide(L)'
;MEFIGDPGFGIIRILIPKCDDISDSSLMTEVVSLREFVGGRNGTLMIERCPSSVKEHIDVWGGTNPELSVMERIKNQFDPNGTLNPCRFMGHI
;
A
#
# COMPACT_ATOMS: atom_id res chain seq x y z
N MET A 1 -18.86 -2.53 5.20
CA MET A 1 -17.77 -1.55 4.99
C MET A 1 -17.85 -0.54 6.11
N GLU A 2 -16.75 -0.31 6.80
CA GLU A 2 -16.66 0.67 7.89
C GLU A 2 -15.55 1.68 7.56
N PHE A 3 -15.66 2.91 8.05
CA PHE A 3 -14.61 3.91 7.89
C PHE A 3 -14.43 4.72 9.18
N ILE A 4 -13.18 5.06 9.46
CA ILE A 4 -12.79 5.91 10.58
C ILE A 4 -12.00 7.09 9.99
N GLY A 5 -12.46 8.31 10.24
CA GLY A 5 -11.80 9.53 9.78
C GLY A 5 -11.12 10.25 10.93
N ASP A 6 -9.87 10.66 10.71
CA ASP A 6 -9.11 11.55 11.57
C ASP A 6 -8.98 12.91 10.87
N PRO A 7 -9.99 13.80 10.95
CA PRO A 7 -10.05 15.02 10.13
C PRO A 7 -8.90 15.99 10.39
N GLY A 8 -8.35 15.99 11.62
CA GLY A 8 -7.19 16.83 11.96
C GLY A 8 -5.90 16.42 11.24
N PHE A 9 -5.81 15.18 10.75
CA PHE A 9 -4.65 14.66 10.03
C PHE A 9 -4.94 14.39 8.54
N GLY A 10 -6.19 14.56 8.10
CA GLY A 10 -6.59 14.26 6.72
C GLY A 10 -6.54 12.77 6.38
N ILE A 11 -6.65 11.89 7.38
CA ILE A 11 -6.57 10.43 7.20
C ILE A 11 -7.97 9.84 7.26
N ILE A 12 -8.27 8.93 6.33
CA ILE A 12 -9.46 8.08 6.37
C ILE A 12 -8.99 6.63 6.28
N ARG A 13 -9.30 5.84 7.31
CA ARG A 13 -9.09 4.40 7.30
C ARG A 13 -10.37 3.71 6.88
N ILE A 14 -10.26 2.81 5.92
CA ILE A 14 -11.39 2.05 5.38
C ILE A 14 -11.19 0.58 5.73
N LEU A 15 -12.18 -0.03 6.37
CA LEU A 15 -12.22 -1.46 6.66
C LEU A 15 -13.25 -2.14 5.76
N ILE A 16 -12.76 -3.08 4.96
CA ILE A 16 -13.58 -3.96 4.14
C ILE A 16 -13.54 -5.34 4.79
N PRO A 17 -14.65 -5.81 5.41
CA PRO A 17 -14.69 -7.15 5.98
C PRO A 17 -14.54 -8.18 4.85
N LYS A 18 -13.87 -9.30 5.15
CA LYS A 18 -13.79 -10.42 4.22
C LYS A 18 -15.21 -10.90 3.91
N CYS A 19 -15.55 -10.97 2.63
CA CYS A 19 -16.80 -11.50 2.13
C CYS A 19 -16.45 -12.61 1.15
N ASP A 20 -16.98 -13.81 1.39
CA ASP A 20 -16.65 -14.98 0.55
C ASP A 20 -17.17 -14.84 -0.90
N ASP A 21 -18.10 -13.91 -1.13
CA ASP A 21 -18.68 -13.63 -2.45
C ASP A 21 -17.86 -12.66 -3.32
N ILE A 22 -16.88 -11.95 -2.74
CA ILE A 22 -16.07 -10.97 -3.48
C ILE A 22 -14.76 -11.63 -3.88
N SER A 23 -14.52 -11.75 -5.19
CA SER A 23 -13.25 -12.26 -5.69
C SER A 23 -12.12 -11.27 -5.43
N ASP A 24 -10.92 -11.77 -5.11
CA ASP A 24 -9.72 -10.95 -4.92
C ASP A 24 -9.48 -10.05 -6.13
N SER A 25 -9.79 -10.50 -7.35
CA SER A 25 -9.65 -9.71 -8.58
C SER A 25 -10.51 -8.44 -8.63
N SER A 26 -11.75 -8.48 -8.12
CA SER A 26 -12.62 -7.29 -8.08
C SER A 26 -12.01 -6.25 -7.16
N LEU A 27 -11.66 -6.68 -5.92
CA LEU A 27 -11.06 -5.82 -4.90
C LEU A 27 -9.83 -5.10 -5.43
N MET A 28 -9.00 -5.81 -6.20
CA MET A 28 -7.82 -5.25 -6.85
C MET A 28 -8.16 -4.12 -7.82
N THR A 29 -9.19 -4.30 -8.66
CA THR A 29 -9.68 -3.25 -9.56
C THR A 29 -10.18 -2.05 -8.78
N GLU A 30 -10.95 -2.25 -7.72
CA GLU A 30 -11.44 -1.13 -6.89
C GLU A 30 -10.32 -0.39 -6.17
N VAL A 31 -9.29 -1.08 -5.68
CA VAL A 31 -8.11 -0.43 -5.06
C VAL A 31 -7.37 0.43 -6.09
N VAL A 32 -7.22 -0.04 -7.33
CA VAL A 32 -6.59 0.74 -8.41
C VAL A 32 -7.39 2.01 -8.69
N SER A 33 -8.72 1.89 -8.85
CA SER A 33 -9.58 3.07 -9.07
C SER A 33 -9.56 4.05 -7.89
N LEU A 34 -9.51 3.55 -6.66
CA LEU A 34 -9.38 4.40 -5.47
C LEU A 34 -8.02 5.12 -5.44
N ARG A 35 -6.94 4.45 -5.83
CA ARG A 35 -5.61 5.08 -5.94
C ARG A 35 -5.58 6.21 -6.95
N GLU A 36 -6.19 6.01 -8.12
CA GLU A 36 -6.31 7.07 -9.13
C GLU A 36 -7.14 8.25 -8.62
N PHE A 37 -8.27 7.96 -7.96
CA PHE A 37 -9.13 8.99 -7.38
C PHE A 37 -8.42 9.82 -6.31
N VAL A 38 -7.67 9.16 -5.43
CA VAL A 38 -6.92 9.81 -4.34
C VAL A 38 -5.70 10.55 -4.89
N GLY A 39 -4.97 9.96 -5.84
CA GLY A 39 -3.81 10.57 -6.50
C GLY A 39 -4.16 11.83 -7.27
N GLY A 40 -5.33 11.85 -7.95
CA GLY A 40 -5.86 13.06 -8.60
C GLY A 40 -6.18 14.22 -7.66
N ARG A 41 -6.13 13.99 -6.33
CA ARG A 41 -6.32 14.99 -5.28
C ARG A 41 -5.06 15.23 -4.44
N ASN A 42 -3.90 14.82 -4.97
CA ASN A 42 -2.62 14.89 -4.27
C ASN A 42 -2.62 14.14 -2.91
N GLY A 43 -3.46 13.12 -2.77
CA GLY A 43 -3.46 12.22 -1.63
C GLY A 43 -2.71 10.93 -1.91
N THR A 44 -2.61 10.08 -0.89
CA THR A 44 -1.99 8.75 -1.00
C THR A 44 -2.90 7.68 -0.41
N LEU A 45 -2.88 6.48 -0.98
CA LEU A 45 -3.60 5.31 -0.47
C LEU A 45 -2.65 4.14 -0.28
N MET A 46 -2.57 3.68 0.96
CA MET A 46 -1.82 2.49 1.37
C MET A 46 -2.75 1.43 1.95
N ILE A 47 -2.43 0.16 1.74
CA ILE A 47 -3.07 -0.98 2.38
C ILE A 47 -2.31 -1.32 3.66
N GLU A 48 -2.91 -1.05 4.81
CA GLU A 48 -2.32 -1.36 6.11
C GLU A 48 -2.37 -2.86 6.43
N ARG A 49 -3.47 -3.53 6.08
CA ARG A 49 -3.73 -4.95 6.36
C ARG A 49 -4.48 -5.61 5.23
N CYS A 50 -4.02 -6.77 4.80
CA CYS A 50 -4.72 -7.64 3.87
C CYS A 50 -4.28 -9.11 4.07
N PRO A 51 -5.07 -10.09 3.60
CA PRO A 51 -4.64 -11.48 3.50
C PRO A 51 -3.36 -11.61 2.66
N SER A 52 -2.56 -12.65 2.91
CA SER A 52 -1.33 -12.92 2.15
C SER A 52 -1.60 -13.11 0.66
N SER A 53 -2.72 -13.76 0.29
CA SER A 53 -3.14 -13.96 -1.10
C SER A 53 -3.26 -12.62 -1.84
N VAL A 54 -3.84 -11.60 -1.22
CA VAL A 54 -3.96 -10.26 -1.81
C VAL A 54 -2.62 -9.56 -1.87
N LYS A 55 -1.82 -9.66 -0.79
CA LYS A 55 -0.52 -9.01 -0.67
C LYS A 55 0.49 -9.43 -1.75
N GLU A 56 0.40 -10.67 -2.24
CA GLU A 56 1.29 -11.18 -3.29
C GLU A 56 0.99 -10.57 -4.67
N HIS A 57 -0.23 -10.08 -4.88
CA HIS A 57 -0.70 -9.59 -6.17
C HIS A 57 -0.82 -8.06 -6.23
N ILE A 58 -0.63 -7.36 -5.10
CA ILE A 58 -0.70 -5.91 -5.02
C ILE A 58 0.51 -5.30 -4.31
N ASP A 59 1.01 -4.19 -4.85
CA ASP A 59 1.84 -3.30 -4.05
C ASP A 59 0.95 -2.68 -2.96
N VAL A 60 1.25 -2.97 -1.69
CA VAL A 60 0.50 -2.46 -0.55
C VAL A 60 0.78 -0.98 -0.28
N TRP A 61 1.93 -0.46 -0.71
CA TRP A 61 2.37 0.90 -0.39
C TRP A 61 1.77 1.96 -1.32
N GLY A 62 1.51 1.61 -2.58
CA GLY A 62 1.04 2.53 -3.61
C GLY A 62 2.17 2.94 -4.55
N GLY A 63 1.88 2.96 -5.85
CA GLY A 63 2.89 3.07 -6.91
C GLY A 63 3.49 4.45 -7.10
N THR A 64 4.79 4.44 -7.39
CA THR A 64 5.68 5.56 -7.79
C THR A 64 5.80 6.70 -6.78
N ASN A 65 6.74 6.54 -5.86
CA ASN A 65 7.21 7.62 -5.00
C ASN A 65 8.60 8.08 -5.47
N PRO A 66 8.80 9.37 -5.79
CA PRO A 66 10.12 9.97 -6.03
C PRO A 66 11.12 9.69 -4.89
N GLU A 67 10.56 9.41 -3.72
CA GLU A 67 11.22 9.18 -2.44
C GLU A 67 11.87 7.79 -2.32
N LEU A 68 11.64 6.88 -3.29
CA LEU A 68 12.24 5.53 -3.26
C LEU A 68 13.77 5.59 -3.18
N SER A 69 14.38 6.54 -3.89
CA SER A 69 15.82 6.78 -3.86
C SER A 69 16.38 7.10 -2.47
N VAL A 70 15.60 7.78 -1.62
CA VAL A 70 16.00 8.08 -0.24
C VAL A 70 15.91 6.81 0.60
N MET A 71 14.83 6.03 0.45
CA MET A 71 14.64 4.76 1.15
C MET A 71 15.72 3.74 0.79
N GLU A 72 16.08 3.63 -0.48
CA GLU A 72 17.19 2.80 -0.96
C GLU A 72 18.52 3.17 -0.31
N ARG A 73 18.85 4.47 -0.25
CA ARG A 73 20.08 4.94 0.37
C ARG A 73 20.12 4.62 1.87
N ILE A 74 19.00 4.79 2.57
CA ILE A 74 18.87 4.40 3.97
C ILE A 74 19.08 2.89 4.10
N LYS A 75 18.37 2.07 3.30
CA LYS A 75 18.50 0.61 3.36
C LYS A 75 19.94 0.16 3.09
N ASN A 76 20.61 0.70 2.08
CA ASN A 76 22.00 0.37 1.76
C ASN A 76 22.98 0.77 2.86
N GLN A 77 22.71 1.83 3.62
CA GLN A 77 23.56 2.24 4.73
C GLN A 77 23.48 1.26 5.91
N PHE A 78 22.30 0.71 6.19
CA PHE A 78 22.06 -0.16 7.35
C PHE A 78 22.11 -1.66 7.04
N ASP A 79 21.84 -2.07 5.81
CA ASP A 79 21.84 -3.45 5.32
C ASP A 79 22.48 -3.52 3.92
N PRO A 80 23.79 -3.24 3.81
CA PRO A 80 24.48 -3.24 2.51
C PRO A 80 24.49 -4.60 1.82
N ASN A 81 24.24 -5.68 2.56
CA ASN A 81 24.19 -7.05 2.03
C ASN A 81 22.75 -7.51 1.70
N GLY A 82 21.73 -6.67 1.93
CA GLY A 82 20.32 -7.00 1.61
C GLY A 82 19.77 -8.21 2.38
N THR A 83 20.28 -8.46 3.59
CA THR A 83 19.92 -9.64 4.40
C THR A 83 18.64 -9.45 5.20
N LEU A 84 18.27 -8.19 5.50
CA LEU A 84 17.12 -7.87 6.31
C LEU A 84 15.87 -7.74 5.44
N ASN A 85 15.05 -8.79 5.49
CA ASN A 85 13.68 -8.81 4.97
C ASN A 85 13.61 -8.43 3.47
N PRO A 86 14.24 -9.22 2.57
CA PRO A 86 14.35 -8.92 1.15
C PRO A 86 12.97 -8.80 0.47
N CYS A 87 12.89 -7.97 -0.57
CA CYS A 87 11.73 -7.79 -1.45
C CYS A 87 10.44 -7.25 -0.80
N ARG A 88 10.47 -6.76 0.46
CA ARG A 88 9.27 -6.44 1.24
C ARG A 88 8.96 -4.95 1.41
N PHE A 89 9.88 -4.07 1.04
CA PHE A 89 9.66 -2.63 1.11
C PHE A 89 9.13 -2.06 -0.21
N MET A 90 8.82 -0.76 -0.24
CA MET A 90 8.50 -0.05 -1.48
C MET A 90 9.56 -0.35 -2.54
N GLY A 91 9.14 -0.57 -3.80
CA GLY A 91 10.08 -0.88 -4.89
C GLY A 91 10.78 -2.23 -4.79
N HIS A 92 10.34 -3.12 -3.88
CA HIS A 92 10.95 -4.42 -3.61
C HIS A 92 12.42 -4.35 -3.17
N ILE A 93 12.80 -3.23 -2.53
CA ILE A 93 14.16 -3.02 -2.03
C ILE A 93 14.45 -3.87 -0.82
#